data_AF-A0A1H6W2D8-F1
#
_entry.id   AF-A0A1H6W2D8-F1
#
_cell.length_a   1.000
_cell.length_b   1.000
_cell.length_c   1.000
_cell.angle_alpha   90.00
_cell.angle_beta   90.00
_cell.angle_gamma   90.00
#
_symmetry.space_group_name_H-M   'P 1'
#
loop_
_entity.id
_entity.type
_entity.pdbx_description
1 polymer ?
#
loop_
_entity_poly.entity_id
_entity_poly.type
_entity_poly.pdbx_seq_one_letter_code
_entity_poly.pdbx_strand_id
1 'polypeptide(L)'
;MPIITQHDLVIPYPKKVTLSIQFSYAIVDIHNSFDYLEELWENIVNTITNAITDRGITILEGTTDINDDYTIIAYNLVILAVPPYINFSFIYDELVASELPNQLRLTTPNYYNNEELDILLETK
;
A
#
# COMPACT_ATOMS: atom_id res chain seq x y z
N MET A 1 -3.91 -3.64 20.80
CA MET A 1 -4.77 -4.49 19.94
C MET A 1 -4.68 -3.83 18.60
N PRO A 2 -4.13 -4.49 17.56
CA PRO A 2 -4.00 -3.84 16.27
C PRO A 2 -5.40 -3.47 15.79
N ILE A 3 -5.57 -2.20 15.45
CA ILE A 3 -6.80 -1.72 14.85
C ILE A 3 -6.65 -1.98 13.36
N ILE A 4 -7.32 -3.01 12.86
CA ILE A 4 -7.53 -3.25 11.43
C ILE A 4 -8.86 -2.60 11.09
N THR A 5 -8.81 -1.42 10.47
CA THR A 5 -10.00 -0.83 9.84
C THR A 5 -9.87 -1.04 8.35
N GLN A 6 -10.74 -1.88 7.80
CA GLN A 6 -10.76 -2.16 6.37
C GLN A 6 -12.10 -1.75 5.77
N HIS A 7 -12.03 -1.02 4.66
CA HIS A 7 -13.16 -0.69 3.82
C HIS A 7 -12.96 -1.35 2.46
N ASP A 8 -13.86 -2.26 2.08
CA ASP A 8 -13.85 -2.78 0.71
C ASP A 8 -14.16 -1.64 -0.25
N LEU A 9 -13.32 -1.49 -1.28
CA LEU A 9 -13.51 -0.46 -2.27
C LEU A 9 -14.54 -0.95 -3.29
N VAL A 10 -15.75 -0.39 -3.26
CA VAL A 10 -16.82 -0.72 -4.21
C VAL A 10 -16.47 -0.21 -5.62
N ILE A 11 -16.48 -1.11 -6.60
CA ILE A 11 -16.15 -0.85 -8.00
C ILE A 11 -17.37 -1.16 -8.88
N PRO A 12 -18.24 -0.17 -9.16
CA PRO A 12 -19.46 -0.43 -9.94
C PRO A 12 -19.20 -0.75 -11.41
N TYR A 13 -18.08 -0.28 -11.96
CA TYR A 13 -17.60 -0.53 -13.32
C TYR A 13 -16.07 -0.42 -13.33
N PRO A 14 -15.37 -1.01 -14.33
CA PRO A 14 -13.91 -0.91 -14.42
C PRO A 14 -13.44 0.54 -14.43
N LYS A 15 -12.56 0.91 -13.50
CA LYS A 15 -12.06 2.28 -13.35
C LYS A 15 -10.61 2.29 -12.87
N LYS A 16 -9.92 3.40 -13.16
CA LYS A 16 -8.62 3.67 -12.55
C LYS A 16 -8.82 3.99 -11.07
N VAL A 17 -7.99 3.42 -10.22
CA VAL A 17 -7.95 3.70 -8.79
C VAL A 17 -6.52 4.07 -8.44
N THR A 18 -6.37 5.24 -7.83
CA THR A 18 -5.10 5.70 -7.29
C THR A 18 -5.01 5.22 -5.85
N LEU A 19 -3.89 4.61 -5.49
CA LEU A 19 -3.61 4.09 -4.16
C LEU A 19 -2.30 4.67 -3.65
N SER A 20 -2.24 5.00 -2.37
CA SER A 20 -1.00 5.29 -1.66
C SER A 20 -0.84 4.26 -0.54
N ILE A 21 0.20 3.44 -0.63
CA ILE A 21 0.53 2.42 0.38
C ILE A 21 1.70 2.95 1.19
N GLN A 22 1.43 3.32 2.44
CA GLN A 22 2.31 4.12 3.28
C GLN A 22 2.84 3.28 4.44
N PHE A 23 4.11 3.46 4.73
CA PHE A 23 4.81 2.88 5.88
C PHE A 23 5.49 4.00 6.67
N SER A 24 5.61 3.82 7.99
CA SER A 24 6.44 4.71 8.78
C SER A 24 7.91 4.56 8.36
N TYR A 25 8.62 5.66 8.18
CA TYR A 25 10.07 5.65 7.94
C TYR A 25 10.83 4.94 9.08
N ALA A 26 10.24 4.80 10.28
CA ALA A 26 10.82 4.06 11.39
C ALA A 26 11.06 2.56 11.11
N ILE A 27 10.55 1.99 10.00
CA ILE A 27 10.96 0.64 9.57
C ILE A 27 12.48 0.55 9.30
N VAL A 28 13.13 1.70 9.06
CA VAL A 28 14.60 1.85 8.89
C VAL A 28 15.36 1.58 10.19
N ASP A 29 14.82 2.03 11.33
CA ASP A 29 15.49 1.95 12.64
C ASP A 29 15.63 0.52 13.15
N ILE A 30 14.85 -0.43 12.60
CA ILE A 30 14.90 -1.84 12.99
C ILE A 30 16.23 -2.49 12.51
N HIS A 31 16.89 -1.91 11.49
CA HIS A 31 17.95 -2.61 10.75
C HIS A 31 19.29 -1.87 10.55
N ASN A 32 19.48 -0.71 11.21
CA ASN A 32 20.79 -0.08 11.48
C ASN A 32 21.72 0.25 10.28
N SER A 33 21.26 0.25 9.02
CA SER A 33 22.05 0.70 7.87
C SER A 33 21.18 1.29 6.75
N PHE A 34 21.69 2.31 6.06
CA PHE A 34 21.00 2.95 4.91
C PHE A 34 20.92 2.00 3.71
N ASP A 35 21.98 1.20 3.45
CA ASP A 35 21.98 0.20 2.37
C ASP A 35 20.90 -0.87 2.58
N TYR A 36 20.59 -1.17 3.86
CA TYR A 36 19.53 -2.09 4.21
C TYR A 36 18.14 -1.52 3.90
N LEU A 37 17.96 -0.20 4.01
CA LEU A 37 16.68 0.43 3.70
C LEU A 37 16.32 0.28 2.22
N GLU A 38 17.28 0.52 1.33
CA GLU A 38 17.04 0.42 -0.12
C GLU A 38 16.61 -1.01 -0.48
N GLU A 39 17.36 -2.02 0.00
CA GLU A 39 17.04 -3.44 -0.22
C GLU A 39 15.69 -3.84 0.40
N LEU A 40 15.42 -3.43 1.64
CA LEU A 40 14.15 -3.69 2.31
C LEU A 40 12.98 -3.06 1.53
N TRP A 41 13.15 -1.82 1.09
CA TRP A 41 12.11 -1.09 0.38
C TRP A 41 11.84 -1.71 -0.99
N GLU A 42 12.88 -2.10 -1.73
CA GLU A 42 12.72 -2.86 -2.97
C GLU A 42 11.96 -4.17 -2.74
N ASN A 43 12.27 -4.91 -1.67
CA ASN A 43 11.57 -6.15 -1.32
C ASN A 43 10.09 -5.90 -0.99
N ILE A 44 9.78 -4.83 -0.25
CA ILE A 44 8.39 -4.43 0.04
C ILE A 44 7.65 -4.09 -1.25
N VAL A 45 8.22 -3.23 -2.09
CA VAL A 45 7.63 -2.81 -3.36
C VAL A 45 7.36 -4.02 -4.25
N ASN A 46 8.36 -4.89 -4.43
CA ASN A 46 8.23 -6.10 -5.24
C ASN A 46 7.15 -7.05 -4.71
N THR A 47 7.08 -7.24 -3.39
CA THR A 47 6.06 -8.09 -2.76
C THR A 47 4.66 -7.55 -3.00
N ILE A 48 4.47 -6.24 -2.84
CA ILE A 48 3.18 -5.57 -3.11
C ILE A 48 2.82 -5.66 -4.60
N THR A 49 3.77 -5.38 -5.50
CA THR A 49 3.56 -5.47 -6.95
C THR A 49 3.10 -6.88 -7.32
N ASN A 50 3.80 -7.92 -6.87
CA ASN A 50 3.45 -9.31 -7.14
C ASN A 50 2.09 -9.68 -6.56
N ALA A 51 1.82 -9.28 -5.31
CA ALA A 51 0.54 -9.52 -4.64
C ALA A 51 -0.66 -8.99 -5.44
N ILE A 52 -0.49 -7.83 -6.09
CA ILE A 52 -1.49 -7.20 -6.95
C ILE A 52 -1.60 -7.93 -8.30
N THR A 53 -0.48 -8.18 -8.97
CA THR A 53 -0.48 -8.78 -10.33
C THR A 53 -0.91 -10.24 -10.34
N ASP A 54 -0.55 -11.01 -9.31
CA ASP A 54 -0.92 -12.43 -9.17
C ASP A 54 -2.44 -12.62 -8.99
N ARG A 55 -3.12 -11.56 -8.54
CA ARG A 55 -4.59 -11.50 -8.44
C ARG A 55 -5.25 -10.98 -9.72
N GLY A 56 -4.48 -10.79 -10.79
CA GLY A 56 -4.97 -10.34 -12.09
C GLY A 56 -5.30 -8.85 -12.16
N ILE A 57 -4.88 -8.06 -11.17
CA ILE A 57 -5.08 -6.61 -11.16
C ILE A 57 -3.95 -5.97 -11.97
N THR A 58 -4.32 -5.13 -12.95
CA THR A 58 -3.33 -4.43 -13.77
C THR A 58 -2.84 -3.17 -13.07
N ILE A 59 -1.52 -3.06 -12.88
CA ILE A 59 -0.86 -1.82 -12.47
C ILE A 59 -0.59 -1.00 -13.74
N LEU A 60 -1.11 0.23 -13.76
CA LEU A 60 -0.93 1.17 -14.86
C LEU A 60 0.30 2.06 -14.63
N GLU A 61 0.48 2.51 -13.39
CA GLU A 61 1.57 3.40 -12.98
C GLU A 61 1.99 3.04 -11.55
N GLY A 62 3.28 3.18 -11.24
CA GLY A 62 3.82 2.94 -9.91
C GLY A 62 5.03 3.84 -9.64
N THR A 63 5.02 4.54 -8.52
CA THR A 63 6.11 5.42 -8.08
C THR A 63 6.34 5.28 -6.59
N THR A 64 7.60 5.38 -6.17
CA THR A 64 7.96 5.44 -4.76
C THR A 64 8.13 6.89 -4.34
N ASP A 65 7.71 7.23 -3.14
CA ASP A 65 7.78 8.57 -2.59
C ASP A 65 8.23 8.55 -1.13
N ILE A 66 8.92 9.60 -0.70
CA ILE A 66 9.33 9.82 0.69
C ILE A 66 8.95 11.26 1.01
N ASN A 67 8.18 11.46 2.08
CA ASN A 67 7.75 12.81 2.43
C ASN A 67 8.92 13.70 2.89
N ASP A 68 8.75 15.01 2.77
CA ASP A 68 9.79 16.00 3.04
C ASP A 68 10.40 15.91 4.46
N ASP A 69 9.60 15.45 5.43
CA ASP A 69 10.00 15.30 6.84
C ASP A 69 10.60 13.90 7.16
N TYR A 70 10.77 13.01 6.18
CA TYR A 70 11.30 11.65 6.33
C TYR A 70 10.60 10.84 7.42
N THR A 71 9.28 10.97 7.51
CA THR A 71 8.46 10.22 8.48
C THR A 71 7.63 9.12 7.83
N ILE A 72 7.40 9.23 6.51
CA ILE A 72 6.58 8.30 5.73
C ILE A 72 7.32 7.98 4.43
N ILE A 73 7.36 6.69 4.10
CA ILE A 73 7.66 6.20 2.75
C ILE A 73 6.39 5.63 2.15
N ALA A 74 6.19 5.83 0.86
CA ALA A 74 4.98 5.44 0.16
C ALA A 74 5.27 4.76 -1.17
N TYR A 75 4.49 3.73 -1.48
CA TYR A 75 4.37 3.18 -2.81
C TYR A 75 3.03 3.62 -3.40
N ASN A 76 3.11 4.58 -4.33
CA ASN A 76 1.96 5.16 -5.00
C ASN A 76 1.69 4.39 -6.28
N LEU A 77 0.43 3.98 -6.47
CA LEU A 77 0.00 3.10 -7.54
C LEU A 77 -1.23 3.66 -8.23
N VAL A 78 -1.31 3.46 -9.54
CA VAL A 78 -2.56 3.56 -10.28
C VAL A 78 -2.89 2.18 -10.82
N ILE A 79 -3.99 1.59 -10.37
CA ILE A 79 -4.44 0.27 -10.81
C ILE A 79 -5.71 0.37 -11.66
N LEU A 80 -5.93 -0.61 -12.54
CA LEU A 80 -7.21 -0.85 -13.17
C LEU A 80 -8.04 -1.78 -12.27
N ALA A 81 -8.94 -1.19 -11.50
CA ALA A 81 -9.85 -1.93 -10.64
C ALA A 81 -11.04 -2.46 -11.45
N VAL A 82 -11.44 -3.70 -11.20
CA VAL A 82 -12.62 -4.35 -11.84
C VAL A 82 -13.72 -4.63 -10.81
N PRO A 83 -15.01 -4.68 -11.23
CA PRO A 83 -16.14 -4.96 -10.34
C PRO A 83 -16.09 -6.33 -9.65
N PRO A 84 -16.86 -6.53 -8.55
CA PRO A 84 -17.77 -5.57 -7.89
C PRO A 84 -17.14 -4.79 -6.72
N TYR A 85 -16.05 -5.28 -6.15
CA TYR A 85 -15.29 -4.63 -5.09
C TYR A 85 -13.85 -5.16 -5.09
N ILE A 86 -12.95 -4.41 -4.47
CA ILE A 86 -11.59 -4.86 -4.17
C ILE A 86 -11.37 -4.77 -2.67
N ASN A 87 -10.93 -5.90 -2.12
CA ASN A 87 -10.48 -6.04 -0.76
C ASN A 87 -8.94 -6.04 -0.80
N PHE A 88 -8.29 -5.11 -0.10
CA PHE A 88 -6.83 -4.97 -0.11
C PHE A 88 -6.10 -5.69 1.04
N SER A 89 -6.80 -6.45 1.88
CA SER A 89 -6.17 -7.25 2.96
C SER A 89 -5.10 -8.20 2.46
N PHE A 90 -5.20 -8.64 1.21
CA PHE A 90 -4.18 -9.50 0.61
C PHE A 90 -2.78 -8.87 0.62
N ILE A 91 -2.67 -7.55 0.56
CA ILE A 91 -1.35 -6.89 0.61
C ILE A 91 -0.69 -7.16 1.96
N TYR A 92 -1.47 -7.05 3.03
CA TYR A 92 -1.01 -7.38 4.36
C TYR A 92 -0.62 -8.86 4.49
N ASP A 93 -1.48 -9.77 4.02
CA ASP A 93 -1.23 -11.21 4.11
C ASP A 93 0.09 -11.62 3.45
N GLU A 94 0.40 -11.04 2.29
CA GLU A 94 1.63 -11.32 1.54
C GLU A 94 2.87 -10.73 2.21
N LEU A 95 2.75 -9.55 2.82
CA LEU A 95 3.84 -8.94 3.60
C LEU A 95 4.14 -9.76 4.87
N VAL A 96 3.10 -10.24 5.56
CA VAL A 96 3.25 -11.14 6.72
C VAL A 96 3.90 -12.46 6.31
N ALA A 97 3.44 -13.08 5.23
CA ALA A 97 3.99 -14.34 4.73
C ALA A 97 5.46 -14.21 4.32
N SER A 98 5.89 -13.03 3.90
CA SER A 98 7.26 -12.71 3.50
C SER A 98 8.13 -12.19 4.65
N GLU A 99 7.62 -12.18 5.89
CA GLU A 99 8.30 -11.63 7.08
C GLU A 99 8.72 -10.15 6.93
N LEU A 100 7.97 -9.38 6.13
CA LEU A 100 8.21 -7.97 5.86
C LEU A 100 7.42 -7.05 6.80
N PRO A 101 7.81 -5.76 6.92
CA PRO A 101 7.00 -4.76 7.61
C PRO A 101 5.56 -4.76 7.09
N ASN A 102 4.62 -4.92 8.02
CA ASN A 102 3.20 -5.14 7.73
C ASN A 102 2.28 -4.07 8.36
N GLN A 103 2.86 -3.14 9.13
CA GLN A 103 2.15 -1.96 9.61
C GLN A 103 2.11 -0.93 8.48
N LEU A 104 0.95 -0.82 7.86
CA LEU A 104 0.76 0.01 6.68
C LEU A 104 -0.57 0.77 6.73
N ARG A 105 -0.60 1.87 6.00
CA ARG A 105 -1.81 2.63 5.72
C ARG A 105 -2.01 2.67 4.21
N LEU A 106 -3.21 2.33 3.75
CA LEU A 106 -3.60 2.36 2.35
C LEU A 106 -4.71 3.38 2.15
N THR A 107 -4.42 4.41 1.37
CA THR A 107 -5.38 5.49 1.08
C THR A 107 -5.71 5.55 -0.41
N THR A 108 -6.91 6.02 -0.73
CA THR A 108 -7.26 6.50 -2.07
C THR A 108 -7.75 7.93 -1.95
N PRO A 109 -7.37 8.83 -2.87
CA PRO A 109 -8.04 10.12 -2.97
C PRO A 109 -9.50 9.92 -3.36
N ASN A 110 -10.39 10.71 -2.75
CA ASN A 110 -11.77 10.89 -3.17
C ASN A 110 -11.88 12.17 -3.99
N TYR A 111 -11.89 12.02 -5.31
CA TYR A 111 -11.94 13.13 -6.25
C TYR A 111 -13.25 13.92 -6.25
N TYR A 112 -14.29 13.48 -5.54
CA TYR A 112 -15.56 14.20 -5.44
C TYR A 112 -15.58 15.26 -4.34
N ASN A 113 -14.85 15.04 -3.24
CA ASN A 113 -14.84 15.94 -2.09
C ASN A 113 -13.42 16.38 -1.68
N ASN A 114 -12.39 15.98 -2.42
CA ASN A 114 -10.97 16.24 -2.13
C ASN A 114 -10.52 15.70 -0.75
N GLU A 115 -11.21 14.69 -0.22
CA GLU A 115 -10.81 14.00 1.01
C GLU A 115 -10.01 12.74 0.66
N GLU A 116 -9.09 12.31 1.53
CA GLU A 116 -8.49 10.97 1.42
C GLU A 116 -9.37 9.96 2.16
N LEU A 117 -9.74 8.88 1.48
CA LEU A 117 -10.44 7.76 2.10
C LEU A 117 -9.40 6.71 2.52
N ASP A 118 -9.36 6.40 3.82
CA ASP A 118 -8.61 5.27 4.36
C ASP A 118 -9.31 3.96 3.96
N ILE A 119 -8.74 3.26 2.98
CA ILE A 119 -9.27 1.98 2.49
C ILE A 119 -8.82 0.85 3.42
N LEU A 120 -7.59 0.92 3.94
CA LEU A 120 -7.08 0.02 4.95
C LEU A 120 -6.18 0.81 5.91
N LEU A 121 -6.52 0.79 7.18
CA LEU A 121 -5.68 1.30 8.27
C LEU A 121 -5.30 0.12 9.14
N GLU A 122 -4.02 -0.23 9.16
CA GLU A 122 -3.49 -1.20 10.11
C GLU A 122 -2.43 -0.55 11.00
N THR A 123 -2.89 -0.12 12.17
CA THR A 123 -2.06 0.47 13.22
C THR A 123 -1.97 -0.49 14.40
N LYS A 124 -0.76 -0.67 14.94
CA LYS A 124 -0.52 -1.53 16.10
C LYS A 124 -1.16 -1.01 17.39
#